data_AF-A0A9Q1QMS6-F1
#
_entry.id   AF-A0A9Q1QMS6-F1
#
_cell.length_a   1.000
_cell.length_b   1.000
_cell.length_c   1.000
_cell.angle_alpha   90.00
_cell.angle_beta   90.00
_cell.angle_gamma   90.00
#
_symmetry.space_group_name_H-M   'P 1'
#
loop_
_entity.id
_entity.type
_entity.pdbx_description
1 polymer ?
#
loop_
_entity_poly.entity_id
_entity_poly.type
_entity_poly.pdbx_seq_one_letter_code
_entity_poly.pdbx_strand_id
1 'polypeptide(L)'
;MDRWTGFLKVAVCPRGISQCRIAASLCVSPSSKVPIVPAANAIFFLGDRVEGTGNPVIERLSDMQNVAEILVSKFGASVNAWVIEASTFNGPFAVYKEFIPSLNKWGEPQYYKPNGLPASTSVIAVLSEFLEEVNSIIVLIVCHTVNGCMW
;
A
#
# COMPACT_ATOMS: atom_id res chain seq x y z
N MET A 1 0.19 -18.62 -8.97
CA MET A 1 1.25 -17.72 -8.51
C MET A 1 1.14 -17.65 -7.02
N ASP A 2 2.27 -17.83 -6.34
CA ASP A 2 2.31 -17.63 -4.89
C ASP A 2 2.21 -16.14 -4.59
N ARG A 3 1.74 -15.82 -3.38
CA ARG A 3 1.52 -14.43 -2.99
C ARG A 3 2.06 -14.15 -1.61
N TRP A 4 2.65 -12.97 -1.46
CA TRP A 4 2.85 -12.37 -0.16
C TRP A 4 1.63 -11.49 0.13
N THR A 5 1.00 -11.69 1.29
CA THR A 5 -0.11 -10.86 1.74
C THR A 5 0.24 -10.34 3.13
N GLY A 6 0.04 -9.04 3.35
CA GLY A 6 0.34 -8.41 4.62
C GLY A 6 0.09 -6.92 4.57
N PHE A 7 0.46 -6.22 5.63
CA PHE A 7 0.44 -4.77 5.66
C PHE A 7 1.66 -4.23 6.38
N LEU A 8 2.09 -3.03 5.99
CA LEU A 8 3.20 -2.30 6.60
C LEU A 8 2.80 -0.84 6.83
N LYS A 9 3.56 -0.16 7.70
CA LYS A 9 3.46 1.28 7.92
C LYS A 9 4.68 1.92 7.28
N VAL A 10 4.47 2.73 6.26
CA VAL A 10 5.54 3.38 5.49
C VAL A 10 5.44 4.89 5.61
N ALA A 11 6.57 5.60 5.48
CA ALA A 11 6.57 7.05 5.48
C ALA A 11 5.94 7.60 4.18
N VAL A 12 5.10 8.63 4.29
CA VAL A 12 4.33 9.17 3.14
C VAL A 12 5.10 10.27 2.39
N CYS A 13 6.17 10.80 3.01
CA CYS A 13 6.85 12.00 2.55
C CYS A 13 8.32 12.02 2.99
N PRO A 14 9.25 12.62 2.22
CA PRO A 14 10.63 12.87 2.65
C PRO A 14 10.74 13.77 3.90
N ARG A 15 9.64 14.42 4.28
CA ARG A 15 9.53 15.24 5.50
C ARG A 15 9.26 14.42 6.77
N GLY A 16 8.96 13.12 6.67
CA GLY A 16 8.98 12.16 7.79
C GLY A 16 7.90 12.32 8.88
N ILE A 17 6.92 13.22 8.72
CA ILE A 17 5.94 13.51 9.78
C ILE A 17 4.73 12.55 9.74
N SER A 18 4.37 12.03 8.57
CA SER A 18 3.18 11.21 8.35
C SER A 18 3.56 9.78 7.92
N GLN A 19 2.89 8.79 8.53
CA GLN A 19 2.95 7.39 8.15
C GLN A 19 1.61 6.97 7.52
N CYS A 20 1.66 6.07 6.55
CA CYS A 20 0.48 5.45 5.94
C CYS A 20 0.56 3.95 6.13
N ARG A 21 -0.59 3.33 6.45
CA ARG A 21 -0.73 1.89 6.43
C ARG A 21 -1.05 1.45 5.01
N ILE A 22 -0.36 0.42 4.54
CA ILE A 22 -0.61 -0.17 3.23
C ILE A 22 -0.80 -1.66 3.44
N ALA A 23 -1.94 -2.19 3.02
CA ALA A 23 -2.11 -3.63 2.85
C ALA A 23 -1.80 -3.97 1.41
N ALA A 24 -1.09 -5.06 1.18
CA ALA A 24 -0.76 -5.49 -0.16
C ALA A 24 -0.92 -7.00 -0.31
N SER A 25 -1.26 -7.39 -1.53
CA SER A 25 -1.13 -8.75 -2.00
C SER A 25 -0.25 -8.73 -3.24
N LEU A 26 0.95 -9.30 -3.13
CA LEU A 26 2.01 -9.21 -4.12
C LEU A 26 2.27 -10.58 -4.74
N CYS A 27 2.43 -10.61 -6.06
CA CYS A 27 2.92 -11.78 -6.78
C CYS A 27 4.35 -12.05 -6.34
N VAL A 28 4.63 -13.28 -5.92
CA VAL A 28 5.98 -13.71 -5.58
C VAL A 28 6.39 -14.94 -6.39
N SER A 29 7.69 -15.10 -6.57
CA SER A 29 8.25 -16.32 -7.15
C SER A 29 7.97 -17.51 -6.21
N PRO A 30 7.49 -18.66 -6.72
CA PRO A 30 7.26 -19.83 -5.88
C PRO A 30 8.52 -20.34 -5.18
N SER A 31 9.69 -20.21 -5.83
CA SER A 31 10.96 -20.73 -5.33
C SER A 31 11.64 -19.81 -4.32
N SER A 32 11.78 -18.52 -4.63
CA SER A 32 12.52 -17.56 -3.80
C SER A 32 11.62 -16.75 -2.87
N LYS A 33 10.30 -16.79 -3.07
CA LYS A 33 9.30 -15.95 -2.38
C LYS A 33 9.51 -14.44 -2.54
N VAL A 34 10.43 -14.03 -3.41
CA VAL A 34 10.70 -12.62 -3.73
C VAL A 34 9.58 -12.08 -4.64
N PRO A 35 9.14 -10.82 -4.46
CA PRO A 35 8.21 -10.15 -5.37
C PRO A 35 8.66 -10.22 -6.83
N ILE A 36 7.71 -10.51 -7.72
CA ILE A 36 7.93 -10.55 -9.17
C ILE A 36 7.09 -9.47 -9.87
N VAL A 37 7.46 -9.17 -11.11
CA VAL A 37 6.74 -8.20 -11.94
C VAL A 37 5.32 -8.72 -12.22
N PRO A 38 4.27 -8.00 -11.78
CA PRO A 38 2.90 -8.39 -12.08
C PRO A 38 2.50 -7.97 -13.50
N ALA A 39 1.39 -8.51 -13.99
CA ALA A 39 0.78 -8.05 -15.24
C ALA A 39 0.21 -6.63 -15.11
N ALA A 40 -0.27 -6.26 -13.92
CA ALA A 40 -0.74 -4.92 -13.59
C ALA A 40 -0.68 -4.67 -12.07
N ASN A 41 -0.82 -3.40 -11.67
CA ASN A 41 -0.98 -2.99 -10.28
C ASN A 41 -2.38 -2.37 -10.09
N ALA A 42 -3.16 -2.90 -9.17
CA ALA A 42 -4.40 -2.30 -8.70
C ALA A 42 -4.10 -1.49 -7.43
N ILE A 43 -4.26 -0.16 -7.49
CA ILE A 43 -4.02 0.74 -6.36
C ILE A 43 -5.37 1.29 -5.92
N PHE A 44 -5.72 1.04 -4.66
CA PHE A 44 -6.97 1.44 -4.06
C PHE A 44 -6.72 2.26 -2.80
N PHE A 45 -7.28 3.46 -2.73
CA PHE A 45 -7.26 4.28 -1.52
C PHE A 45 -8.49 3.97 -0.69
N LEU A 46 -8.30 3.34 0.46
CA LEU A 46 -9.38 3.02 1.39
C LEU A 46 -9.67 4.24 2.27
N GLY A 47 -10.89 4.76 2.18
CA GLY A 47 -11.36 5.86 3.03
C GLY A 47 -11.68 5.41 4.45
N ASP A 48 -12.53 6.20 5.11
CA ASP A 48 -12.90 5.97 6.51
C ASP A 48 -13.42 4.55 6.75
N ARG A 49 -12.90 3.92 7.79
CA ARG A 49 -13.30 2.60 8.26
C ARG A 49 -14.42 2.75 9.28
N VAL A 50 -15.41 1.88 9.21
CA VAL A 50 -16.46 1.82 10.22
C VAL A 50 -16.46 0.41 10.81
N GLU A 51 -16.11 0.33 12.09
CA GLU A 51 -16.05 -0.94 12.84
C GLU A 51 -17.24 -1.04 13.79
N GLY A 52 -17.66 -2.27 14.10
CA GLY A 52 -18.70 -2.52 15.10
C GLY A 52 -20.12 -2.21 14.62
N THR A 53 -20.32 -2.17 13.30
CA THR A 53 -21.64 -2.01 12.66
C THR A 53 -22.52 -3.25 12.79
N GLY A 54 -21.91 -4.42 13.01
CA GLY A 54 -22.59 -5.72 13.00
C GLY A 54 -23.00 -6.20 11.61
N ASN A 55 -22.74 -5.41 10.56
CA ASN A 55 -23.02 -5.79 9.18
C ASN A 55 -21.78 -6.47 8.56
N PRO A 56 -21.84 -7.76 8.21
CA PRO A 56 -20.66 -8.50 7.75
C PRO A 56 -20.05 -7.95 6.46
N VAL A 57 -20.84 -7.27 5.62
CA VAL A 57 -20.32 -6.65 4.39
C VAL A 57 -19.53 -5.39 4.73
N ILE A 58 -20.02 -4.57 5.64
CA ILE A 58 -19.33 -3.34 6.06
C ILE A 58 -18.03 -3.67 6.80
N GLU A 59 -18.07 -4.63 7.73
CA GLU A 59 -16.85 -5.07 8.43
C GLU A 59 -15.81 -5.61 7.45
N ARG A 60 -16.25 -6.44 6.48
CA ARG A 60 -15.36 -7.00 5.46
C ARG A 60 -14.73 -5.92 4.57
N LEU A 61 -15.51 -4.92 4.14
CA LEU A 61 -15.01 -3.83 3.28
C LEU A 61 -14.20 -2.79 4.06
N SER A 62 -14.36 -2.74 5.38
CA SER A 62 -13.55 -1.88 6.26
C SER A 62 -12.18 -2.48 6.53
N ASP A 63 -11.96 -3.78 6.28
CA ASP A 63 -10.65 -4.40 6.42
C ASP A 63 -9.82 -4.33 5.11
N MET A 64 -8.62 -3.75 5.22
CA MET A 64 -7.76 -3.50 4.07
C MET A 64 -7.23 -4.78 3.41
N GLN A 65 -6.97 -5.84 4.18
CA GLN A 65 -6.48 -7.10 3.62
C GLN A 65 -7.60 -7.79 2.85
N ASN A 66 -8.81 -7.80 3.40
CA ASN A 66 -10.00 -8.29 2.71
C ASN A 66 -10.24 -7.52 1.41
N VAL A 67 -10.07 -6.19 1.40
CA VAL A 67 -10.16 -5.39 0.17
C VAL A 67 -9.07 -5.80 -0.83
N ALA A 68 -7.82 -6.01 -0.39
CA ALA A 68 -6.74 -6.47 -1.27
C ALA A 68 -7.07 -7.82 -1.91
N GLU A 69 -7.61 -8.76 -1.13
CA GLU A 69 -8.06 -10.07 -1.62
C GLU A 69 -9.23 -9.93 -2.61
N ILE A 70 -10.19 -9.04 -2.34
CA ILE A 70 -11.29 -8.74 -3.26
C ILE A 70 -10.71 -8.23 -4.59
N LEU A 71 -9.77 -7.29 -4.57
CA LEU A 71 -9.14 -6.76 -5.78
C LEU A 71 -8.47 -7.89 -6.59
N VAL A 72 -7.68 -8.75 -5.95
CA VAL A 72 -7.06 -9.90 -6.63
C VAL A 72 -8.11 -10.85 -7.20
N SER A 73 -9.20 -11.12 -6.47
CA SER A 73 -10.28 -12.00 -6.94
C SER A 73 -11.00 -11.44 -8.18
N LYS A 74 -11.04 -10.12 -8.34
CA LYS A 74 -11.72 -9.43 -9.45
C LYS A 74 -10.82 -9.22 -10.65
N PHE A 75 -9.56 -8.85 -10.45
CA PHE A 75 -8.61 -8.54 -11.51
C PHE A 75 -7.74 -9.73 -11.95
N GLY A 76 -7.67 -10.77 -11.12
CA GLY A 76 -6.94 -12.00 -11.42
C GLY A 76 -5.62 -12.14 -10.67
N ALA A 77 -5.11 -13.38 -10.65
CA ALA A 77 -3.96 -13.77 -9.83
C ALA A 77 -2.61 -13.19 -10.29
N SER A 78 -2.54 -12.57 -11.47
CA SER A 78 -1.33 -11.93 -12.02
C SER A 78 -1.21 -10.44 -11.66
N VAL A 79 -2.13 -9.90 -10.87
CA VAL A 79 -2.14 -8.49 -10.46
C VAL A 79 -1.59 -8.34 -9.04
N ASN A 80 -0.81 -7.29 -8.78
CA ASN A 80 -0.52 -6.85 -7.41
C ASN A 80 -1.64 -5.92 -6.94
N ALA A 81 -2.17 -6.16 -5.75
CA ALA A 81 -3.17 -5.30 -5.13
C ALA A 81 -2.53 -4.49 -4.00
N TRP A 82 -2.79 -3.19 -3.99
CA TRP A 82 -2.28 -2.24 -3.02
C TRP A 82 -3.47 -1.48 -2.45
N VAL A 83 -3.71 -1.60 -1.15
CA VAL A 83 -4.75 -0.90 -0.43
C VAL A 83 -4.08 0.07 0.52
N ILE A 84 -4.15 1.35 0.19
CA ILE A 84 -3.51 2.44 0.93
C ILE A 84 -4.56 3.00 1.87
N GLU A 85 -4.29 2.97 3.17
CA GLU A 85 -5.14 3.61 4.17
C GLU A 85 -5.05 5.12 3.96
N ALA A 86 -6.15 5.70 3.50
CA ALA A 86 -6.32 7.13 3.50
C ALA A 86 -6.51 7.54 4.98
N SER A 87 -5.64 8.42 5.50
CA SER A 87 -5.66 8.81 6.91
C SER A 87 -7.02 9.34 7.36
N THR A 88 -7.35 9.23 8.65
CA THR A 88 -8.54 9.88 9.24
C THR A 88 -8.48 11.38 8.97
N PHE A 89 -9.35 11.89 8.11
CA PHE A 89 -9.18 13.24 7.57
C PHE A 89 -9.98 14.29 8.34
N ASN A 90 -9.32 15.41 8.63
CA ASN A 90 -9.97 16.68 8.96
C ASN A 90 -10.36 17.50 7.69
N GLY A 91 -10.46 16.87 6.50
CA GLY A 91 -10.87 17.55 5.26
C GLY A 91 -10.80 16.73 3.96
N PRO A 92 -11.49 17.14 2.88
CA PRO A 92 -11.75 16.34 1.68
C PRO A 92 -10.53 15.97 0.80
N PHE A 93 -9.34 16.51 1.08
CA PHE A 93 -8.16 16.38 0.19
C PHE A 93 -6.88 15.90 0.88
N ALA A 94 -6.95 15.36 2.11
CA ALA A 94 -5.72 15.21 2.90
C ALA A 94 -4.75 14.10 2.42
N VAL A 95 -5.16 13.08 1.64
CA VAL A 95 -4.21 12.23 0.89
C VAL A 95 -3.38 13.07 -0.08
N TYR A 96 -4.04 13.99 -0.79
CA TYR A 96 -3.35 14.88 -1.72
C TYR A 96 -2.41 15.83 -1.00
N LYS A 97 -2.65 16.20 0.26
CA LYS A 97 -1.75 17.08 1.01
C LYS A 97 -0.36 16.49 1.22
N GLU A 98 -0.30 15.20 1.52
CA GLU A 98 0.98 14.53 1.74
C GLU A 98 1.67 14.21 0.40
N PHE A 99 0.91 14.12 -0.69
CA PHE A 99 1.41 13.82 -2.03
C PHE A 99 1.64 15.05 -2.92
N ILE A 100 1.11 16.21 -2.54
CA ILE A 100 1.23 17.46 -3.28
C ILE A 100 1.95 18.47 -2.39
N PRO A 101 3.10 19.01 -2.84
CA PRO A 101 4.00 19.75 -1.97
C PRO A 101 3.44 21.07 -1.40
N SER A 102 2.41 21.65 -2.03
CA SER A 102 1.85 22.94 -1.65
C SER A 102 0.34 23.01 -1.88
N LEU A 103 -0.43 23.14 -0.79
CA LEU A 103 -1.87 23.35 -0.81
C LEU A 103 -2.26 24.72 -0.23
N ASN A 104 -3.43 25.23 -0.60
CA ASN A 104 -4.06 26.38 0.03
C ASN A 104 -4.82 25.98 1.32
N LYS A 105 -5.45 26.94 2.00
CA LYS A 105 -6.23 26.70 3.23
C LYS A 105 -7.45 25.79 3.06
N TRP A 106 -7.87 25.54 1.81
CA TRP A 106 -8.99 24.68 1.44
C TRP A 106 -8.56 23.26 1.03
N GLY A 107 -7.24 22.99 1.01
CA GLY A 107 -6.71 21.70 0.59
C GLY A 107 -6.54 21.55 -0.93
N GLU A 108 -6.66 22.63 -1.70
CA GLU A 108 -6.46 22.62 -3.14
C GLU A 108 -5.00 22.95 -3.47
N PRO A 109 -4.43 22.41 -4.57
CA PRO A 109 -3.12 22.84 -5.06
C PRO A 109 -3.11 24.37 -5.24
N GLN A 110 -2.08 25.06 -4.71
CA GLN A 110 -2.01 26.53 -4.78
C GLN A 110 -2.05 27.07 -6.22
N TYR A 111 -1.59 26.26 -7.18
CA TYR A 111 -1.70 26.51 -8.60
C TYR A 111 -1.64 25.16 -9.32
N TYR A 112 -2.26 25.05 -10.49
CA TYR A 112 -2.02 23.93 -11.40
C TYR A 112 -0.70 24.17 -12.15
N LYS A 113 0.32 23.35 -11.90
CA LYS A 113 1.49 23.25 -12.77
C LYS A 113 1.38 21.95 -13.56
N PRO A 114 1.19 22.00 -14.89
CA PRO A 114 1.13 20.80 -15.71
C PRO A 114 2.47 20.07 -15.81
N ASN A 115 3.56 20.68 -15.34
CA ASN A 115 4.89 20.09 -15.37
C ASN A 115 5.08 19.16 -14.16
N GLY A 116 5.32 17.88 -14.43
CA GLY A 116 5.56 16.84 -13.44
C GLY A 116 4.30 16.08 -13.02
N LEU A 117 4.47 15.10 -12.13
CA LEU A 117 3.38 14.26 -11.62
C LEU A 117 3.54 14.03 -10.11
N PRO A 118 3.46 15.10 -9.29
CA PRO A 118 3.82 15.04 -7.86
C PRO A 118 3.08 13.92 -7.12
N ALA A 119 1.78 13.78 -7.37
CA ALA A 119 0.98 12.75 -6.72
C ALA A 119 1.42 11.33 -7.09
N SER A 120 1.66 11.05 -8.37
CA SER A 120 2.13 9.70 -8.76
C SER A 120 3.56 9.45 -8.33
N THR A 121 4.43 10.48 -8.34
CA THR A 121 5.80 10.36 -7.83
C THR A 121 5.79 10.00 -6.35
N SER A 122 4.95 10.63 -5.54
CA SER A 122 4.80 10.29 -4.13
C SER A 122 4.24 8.88 -3.93
N VAL A 123 3.20 8.48 -4.70
CA VAL A 123 2.68 7.10 -4.63
C VAL A 123 3.76 6.08 -4.98
N ILE A 124 4.53 6.31 -6.05
CA ILE A 124 5.64 5.42 -6.44
C ILE A 124 6.68 5.34 -5.32
N ALA A 125 7.08 6.46 -4.73
CA ALA A 125 8.06 6.48 -3.64
C ALA A 125 7.59 5.63 -2.44
N VAL A 126 6.33 5.80 -2.04
CA VAL A 126 5.71 5.06 -0.94
C VAL A 126 5.63 3.56 -1.23
N LEU A 127 5.24 3.18 -2.45
CA LEU A 127 5.17 1.77 -2.85
C LEU A 127 6.57 1.14 -2.99
N SER A 128 7.57 1.93 -3.40
CA SER A 128 8.96 1.48 -3.42
C SER A 128 9.51 1.22 -2.02
N GLU A 129 9.28 2.12 -1.07
CA GLU A 129 9.66 1.93 0.34
C GLU A 129 9.03 0.66 0.92
N PHE A 130 7.74 0.45 0.64
CA PHE A 130 7.05 -0.78 1.02
C PHE A 130 7.72 -2.04 0.46
N LEU A 131 8.09 -2.04 -0.83
CA LEU A 131 8.76 -3.18 -1.46
C LEU A 131 10.14 -3.45 -0.88
N GLU A 132 10.91 -2.41 -0.57
CA GLU A 132 12.22 -2.53 0.08
C GLU A 132 12.09 -3.19 1.47
N GLU A 133 11.09 -2.80 2.24
CA GLU A 133 10.81 -3.38 3.55
C GLU A 133 10.35 -4.85 3.43
N VAL A 134 9.44 -5.16 2.49
CA VAL A 134 9.02 -6.55 2.21
C VAL A 134 10.20 -7.42 1.81
N ASN A 135 11.07 -6.93 0.91
CA ASN A 135 12.27 -7.66 0.51
C ASN A 135 13.20 -7.94 1.69
N SER A 136 13.38 -6.96 2.58
CA SER A 136 14.18 -7.11 3.78
C SER A 136 13.61 -8.18 4.73
N ILE A 137 12.29 -8.18 4.92
CA ILE A 137 11.58 -9.20 5.73
C ILE A 137 11.76 -10.60 5.13
N ILE A 138 11.57 -10.75 3.82
CA ILE A 138 11.71 -12.04 3.12
C ILE A 138 13.15 -12.56 3.25
N VAL A 139 14.15 -11.70 3.02
CA VAL A 139 15.56 -12.06 3.17
C VAL A 139 15.87 -12.51 4.60
N LEU A 140 15.39 -11.79 5.61
CA LEU A 140 15.56 -12.16 7.02
C LEU A 140 14.97 -13.55 7.32
N ILE A 141 13.75 -13.81 6.86
CA ILE A 141 13.07 -15.11 7.05
C ILE A 141 13.86 -16.23 6.39
N VAL A 142 14.32 -16.04 5.15
CA VAL A 142 15.12 -17.04 4.42
C VAL A 142 16.45 -17.30 5.13
N CYS A 143 17.18 -16.27 5.56
CA CYS A 143 18.44 -16.42 6.30
C CYS A 143 18.25 -17.19 7.62
N HIS A 144 17.19 -16.89 8.39
CA HIS A 144 16.89 -17.63 9.61
C HIS A 144 16.52 -19.10 9.34
N THR A 145 15.78 -19.36 8.26
CA THR A 145 15.40 -20.74 7.88
C THR A 145 16.62 -21.56 7.45
N VAL A 146 17.53 -20.96 6.68
CA VAL A 146 18.77 -21.63 6.24
C VAL A 146 19.74 -21.87 7.40
N ASN A 147 19.92 -20.88 8.27
CA ASN A 147 20.82 -21.00 9.43
C ASN A 147 20.28 -21.92 10.54
N GLY A 148 18.96 -22.10 10.62
CA GLY A 148 18.31 -23.07 11.51
C GLY A 148 18.40 -24.54 11.03
N CYS A 149 18.93 -24.78 9.83
CA CYS A 149 19.13 -26.12 9.26
C CYS A 149 20.59 -26.60 9.29
N MET A 150 21.50 -25.85 9.91
CA MET A 150 22.84 -26.33 10.24
C MET A 150 22.80 -27.04 11.60
N TRP A 151 22.59 -28.37 11.56
CA TRP A 151 23.02 -29.29 12.62
C TRP A 151 24.43 -29.76 12.32
#